data_AF-A0A8T2RSK9-F1
#
_entry.id   AF-A0A8T2RSK9-F1
#
_cell.length_a   1.000
_cell.length_b   1.000
_cell.length_c   1.000
_cell.angle_alpha   90.00
_cell.angle_beta   90.00
_cell.angle_gamma   90.00
#
_symmetry.space_group_name_H-M   'P 1'
#
loop_
_entity.id
_entity.type
_entity.pdbx_description
1 polymer ?
#
loop_
_entity_poly.entity_id
_entity_poly.type
_entity_poly.pdbx_seq_one_letter_code
_entity_poly.pdbx_strand_id
1 'polypeptide(L)'
;MVAEYRQEDPLGTAIDRFFVILVGASIGLSVNLFVLPLWAGEELHEGISKNFACVADSLEVCVNEYLKGTLLERVPSKIFMGLAADDPVYKSYRSALMSGAKEETLAGFAIWEPPHGRFKGFKYPWHNYVKVGAILRHCTYSIVALHGCLRSAIQAPLDVRLLFEKELRDVSVEGAKVLRTLGKHVQNMEKADYMGILDGVRRAVDRLQQSLYLNSYLLVRQEVGFTDNYVDNFAVSVIPELKKHGHGDHHHHRSSGFFRTGSSHKMGFAKSRDDLNEADRNGIKKLHSWPSRPIDDLDFTKDSIFEQRVRVLESASALSLGTFATLLMEVALRLDYVVEAVEELGNLANFKHPQPQAVSLLNGSV
;
A
#
# COMPACT_ATOMS: atom_id res chain seq x y z
N MET A 1 73.36 -32.39 -15.33
CA MET A 1 72.92 -31.73 -14.09
C MET A 1 71.40 -31.73 -14.10
N VAL A 2 70.77 -32.57 -13.28
CA VAL A 2 69.31 -32.51 -13.06
C VAL A 2 69.12 -31.57 -11.88
N ALA A 3 68.46 -30.44 -12.10
CA ALA A 3 68.12 -29.53 -11.02
C ALA A 3 66.99 -30.16 -10.20
N GLU A 4 67.32 -30.60 -9.00
CA GLU A 4 66.36 -31.14 -8.04
C GLU A 4 65.42 -30.01 -7.61
N TYR A 5 64.24 -29.98 -8.24
CA TYR A 5 63.23 -28.95 -8.01
C TYR A 5 62.64 -29.17 -6.62
N ARG A 6 63.23 -28.52 -5.61
CA ARG A 6 62.82 -28.62 -4.20
C ARG A 6 61.34 -28.24 -4.10
N GLN A 7 60.50 -29.25 -3.96
CA GLN A 7 59.06 -29.10 -3.91
C GLN A 7 58.72 -28.48 -2.54
N GLU A 8 58.47 -27.17 -2.53
CA GLU A 8 58.18 -26.45 -1.29
C GLU A 8 56.93 -27.03 -0.60
N ASP A 9 56.94 -27.04 0.73
CA ASP A 9 55.88 -27.65 1.51
C ASP A 9 54.51 -27.03 1.14
N PRO A 10 53.58 -27.80 0.54
CA PRO A 10 52.32 -27.26 0.03
C PRO A 10 51.45 -26.71 1.15
N LEU A 11 51.64 -27.20 2.39
CA LEU A 11 51.00 -26.69 3.60
C LEU A 11 51.52 -25.29 3.97
N GLY A 12 52.84 -25.04 3.90
CA GLY A 12 53.42 -23.73 4.20
C GLY A 12 52.91 -22.67 3.23
N THR A 13 52.96 -22.96 1.92
CA THR A 13 52.44 -22.08 0.87
C THR A 13 50.93 -21.79 1.05
N ALA A 14 50.15 -22.77 1.49
CA ALA A 14 48.72 -22.60 1.76
C ALA A 14 48.46 -21.71 2.99
N ILE A 15 49.24 -21.89 4.06
CA ILE A 15 49.16 -21.09 5.30
C ILE A 15 49.52 -19.63 5.03
N ASP A 16 50.60 -19.35 4.29
CA ASP A 16 50.99 -17.97 3.96
C ASP A 16 49.92 -17.24 3.14
N ARG A 17 49.33 -17.93 2.15
CA ARG A 17 48.19 -17.40 1.37
C ARG A 17 46.98 -17.09 2.25
N PHE A 18 46.68 -17.97 3.21
CA PHE A 18 45.61 -17.74 4.18
C PHE A 18 45.89 -16.52 5.06
N PHE A 19 47.12 -16.35 5.56
CA PHE A 19 47.50 -15.17 6.33
C PHE A 19 47.41 -13.87 5.53
N VAL A 20 47.83 -13.85 4.26
CA VAL A 20 47.68 -12.66 3.39
C VAL A 20 46.20 -12.31 3.18
N ILE A 21 45.32 -13.31 2.98
CA ILE A 21 43.87 -13.11 2.91
C ILE A 21 43.32 -12.57 4.24
N LEU A 22 43.74 -13.14 5.38
CA LEU A 22 43.31 -12.73 6.72
C LEU A 22 43.72 -11.28 7.03
N VAL A 23 44.94 -10.88 6.68
CA VAL A 23 45.45 -9.52 6.86
C VAL A 23 44.71 -8.55 5.94
N GLY A 24 44.51 -8.89 4.67
CA GLY A 24 43.71 -8.07 3.74
C GLY A 24 42.27 -7.87 4.20
N ALA A 25 41.62 -8.93 4.67
CA ALA A 25 40.27 -8.87 5.26
C ALA A 25 40.25 -8.03 6.55
N SER A 26 41.23 -8.19 7.44
CA SER A 26 41.36 -7.41 8.68
C SER A 26 41.57 -5.92 8.42
N ILE A 27 42.39 -5.55 7.43
CA ILE A 27 42.60 -4.15 7.03
C ILE A 27 41.32 -3.57 6.44
N GLY A 28 40.66 -4.28 5.52
CA GLY A 28 39.39 -3.84 4.93
C GLY A 28 38.29 -3.64 5.97
N LEU A 29 38.16 -4.59 6.91
CA LEU A 29 37.24 -4.49 8.05
C LEU A 29 37.57 -3.27 8.93
N SER A 30 38.85 -3.07 9.26
CA SER A 30 39.29 -1.95 10.11
C SER A 30 39.00 -0.60 9.45
N VAL A 31 39.26 -0.44 8.15
CA VAL A 31 38.96 0.81 7.42
C VAL A 31 37.46 1.09 7.44
N ASN A 32 36.62 0.07 7.19
CA ASN A 32 35.16 0.21 7.23
C ASN A 32 34.60 0.50 8.64
N LEU A 33 35.27 0.07 9.71
CA LEU A 33 34.87 0.33 11.09
C LEU A 33 35.33 1.70 11.62
N PHE A 34 36.52 2.18 11.20
CA PHE A 34 37.15 3.36 11.81
C PHE A 34 37.16 4.62 10.95
N VAL A 35 37.09 4.51 9.61
CA VAL A 35 37.21 5.67 8.71
C VAL A 35 35.84 6.18 8.25
N LEU A 36 34.93 5.27 7.89
CA LEU A 36 33.57 5.57 7.46
C LEU A 36 32.58 4.52 8.02
N PRO A 37 32.32 4.52 9.35
CA PRO A 37 31.38 3.58 9.95
C PRO A 37 29.96 3.78 9.41
N LEU A 38 29.41 2.72 8.82
CA LEU A 38 28.00 2.62 8.44
C LEU A 38 27.21 2.10 9.65
N TRP A 39 26.52 3.01 10.35
CA TRP A 39 25.70 2.67 11.52
C TRP A 39 24.30 2.23 11.09
N ALA A 40 23.96 0.96 11.31
CA ALA A 40 22.63 0.40 11.09
C ALA A 40 21.59 1.03 12.04
N GLY A 41 22.00 1.43 13.25
CA GLY A 41 21.15 2.15 14.19
C GLY A 41 20.68 3.53 13.71
N GLU A 42 21.55 4.28 13.03
CA GLU A 42 21.19 5.57 12.42
C GLU A 42 20.28 5.35 11.19
N GLU A 43 20.57 4.35 10.34
CA GLU A 43 19.72 4.02 9.20
C GLU A 43 18.32 3.53 9.63
N LEU A 44 18.21 2.79 10.74
CA LEU A 44 16.95 2.38 11.33
C LEU A 44 16.15 3.59 11.83
N HIS A 45 16.81 4.49 12.56
CA HIS A 45 16.19 5.71 13.09
C HIS A 45 15.70 6.64 11.97
N GLU A 46 16.53 6.87 10.95
CA GLU A 46 16.17 7.68 9.79
C GLU A 46 15.07 7.01 8.94
N GLY A 47 15.12 5.69 8.79
CA GLY A 47 14.09 4.90 8.10
C GLY A 47 12.72 4.98 8.78
N ILE A 48 12.66 4.75 10.10
CA ILE A 48 11.42 4.84 10.89
C ILE A 48 10.83 6.26 10.82
N SER A 49 11.64 7.31 11.03
CA SER A 49 11.16 8.69 10.99
C SER A 49 10.66 9.11 9.60
N LYS A 50 11.33 8.69 8.51
CA LYS A 50 10.85 8.90 7.13
C LYS A 50 9.54 8.17 6.84
N ASN A 51 9.34 6.96 7.38
CA ASN A 51 8.12 6.19 7.19
C ASN A 51 6.87 6.95 7.69
N PHE A 52 6.96 7.71 8.78
CA PHE A 52 5.84 8.55 9.25
C PHE A 52 5.38 9.57 8.20
N ALA A 53 6.32 10.23 7.51
CA ALA A 53 6.01 11.17 6.43
C ALA A 53 5.35 10.45 5.25
N CYS A 54 5.89 9.30 4.82
CA CYS A 54 5.29 8.47 3.77
C CYS A 54 3.84 8.06 4.08
N VAL A 55 3.54 7.65 5.32
CA VAL A 55 2.19 7.27 5.74
C VAL A 55 1.27 8.49 5.78
N ALA A 56 1.74 9.64 6.29
CA ALA A 56 0.99 10.89 6.31
C ALA A 56 0.61 11.38 4.91
N ASP A 57 1.59 11.41 3.99
CA ASP A 57 1.37 11.79 2.59
C ASP A 57 0.40 10.82 1.91
N SER A 58 0.51 9.51 2.19
CA SER A 58 -0.39 8.51 1.62
C SER A 58 -1.85 8.66 2.05
N LEU A 59 -2.08 9.09 3.29
CA LEU A 59 -3.43 9.34 3.83
C LEU A 59 -4.10 10.52 3.13
N GLU A 60 -3.38 11.65 3.04
CA GLU A 60 -3.87 12.84 2.35
C GLU A 60 -4.09 12.59 0.86
N VAL A 61 -3.13 11.96 0.16
CA VAL A 61 -3.27 11.69 -1.28
C VAL A 61 -4.43 10.73 -1.53
N CYS A 62 -4.61 9.66 -0.72
CA CYS A 62 -5.71 8.73 -0.88
C CYS A 62 -7.10 9.40 -0.74
N VAL A 63 -7.27 10.28 0.25
CA VAL A 63 -8.53 11.01 0.46
C VAL A 63 -8.73 12.08 -0.63
N ASN A 64 -7.67 12.78 -1.04
CA ASN A 64 -7.74 13.74 -2.14
C ASN A 64 -8.18 13.10 -3.46
N GLU A 65 -7.63 11.94 -3.83
CA GLU A 65 -8.05 11.23 -5.05
C GLU A 65 -9.49 10.70 -4.96
N TYR A 66 -9.90 10.19 -3.79
CA TYR A 66 -11.29 9.78 -3.56
C TYR A 66 -12.30 10.91 -3.79
N LEU A 67 -11.96 12.12 -3.34
CA LEU A 67 -12.81 13.32 -3.46
C LEU A 67 -12.78 13.95 -4.86
N LYS A 68 -11.66 13.84 -5.60
CA LYS A 68 -11.58 14.32 -7.00
C LYS A 68 -12.43 13.50 -7.98
N GLY A 69 -12.91 12.33 -7.58
CA GLY A 69 -13.64 11.45 -8.48
C GLY A 69 -12.76 10.79 -9.54
N THR A 70 -11.44 10.67 -9.31
CA THR A 70 -10.57 9.91 -10.20
C THR A 70 -10.94 8.42 -10.11
N LEU A 71 -11.82 7.99 -11.03
CA LEU A 71 -12.02 6.59 -11.38
C LEU A 71 -10.73 6.08 -12.04
N LEU A 72 -9.74 5.79 -11.18
CA LEU A 72 -8.51 5.11 -11.57
C LEU A 72 -8.87 3.85 -12.35
N GLU A 73 -8.41 3.80 -13.59
CA GLU A 73 -8.85 2.83 -14.58
C GLU A 73 -8.84 1.40 -14.01
N ARG A 74 -9.97 0.71 -14.17
CA ARG A 74 -10.19 -0.67 -13.71
C ARG A 74 -8.95 -1.50 -14.05
N VAL A 75 -8.20 -1.96 -13.05
CA VAL A 75 -7.12 -2.94 -13.29
C VAL A 75 -7.71 -4.34 -13.24
N PRO A 76 -7.85 -5.05 -14.39
CA PRO A 76 -8.24 -6.45 -14.39
C PRO A 76 -7.08 -7.28 -13.84
N SER A 77 -7.20 -7.73 -12.59
CA SER A 77 -6.36 -8.73 -11.89
C SER A 77 -4.82 -8.55 -11.87
N LYS A 78 -4.26 -7.56 -12.56
CA LYS A 78 -2.81 -7.25 -12.60
C LYS A 78 -2.33 -6.34 -11.47
N ILE A 79 -3.15 -6.15 -10.42
CA ILE A 79 -2.79 -5.39 -9.21
C ILE A 79 -1.56 -6.02 -8.50
N PHE A 80 -1.26 -7.29 -8.79
CA PHE A 80 -0.09 -8.02 -8.29
C PHE A 80 1.11 -8.06 -9.28
N MET A 81 1.01 -7.49 -10.49
CA MET A 81 2.02 -7.60 -11.57
C MET A 81 2.43 -6.23 -12.16
N GLY A 82 2.88 -5.30 -11.31
CA GLY A 82 3.72 -4.17 -11.73
C GLY A 82 3.03 -2.93 -12.33
N LEU A 83 1.78 -3.00 -12.80
CA LEU A 83 1.05 -1.82 -13.32
C LEU A 83 0.67 -0.77 -12.25
N ALA A 84 0.81 -1.08 -10.96
CA ALA A 84 0.63 -0.12 -9.88
C ALA A 84 1.86 0.78 -9.62
N ALA A 85 2.96 0.62 -10.37
CA ALA A 85 4.21 1.35 -10.11
C ALA A 85 4.11 2.87 -10.29
N ASP A 86 3.22 3.34 -11.17
CA ASP A 86 3.04 4.76 -11.49
C ASP A 86 1.90 5.43 -10.71
N ASP A 87 1.15 4.68 -9.89
CA ASP A 87 0.10 5.25 -9.04
C ASP A 87 0.72 6.03 -7.85
N PRO A 88 0.39 7.33 -7.68
CA PRO A 88 0.93 8.13 -6.59
C PRO A 88 0.53 7.60 -5.20
N VAL A 89 -0.67 7.01 -5.05
CA VAL A 89 -1.13 6.48 -3.75
C VAL A 89 -0.26 5.30 -3.35
N TYR A 90 -0.15 4.27 -4.20
CA TYR A 90 0.71 3.11 -3.95
C TYR A 90 2.17 3.48 -3.72
N LYS A 91 2.72 4.40 -4.53
CA LYS A 91 4.11 4.85 -4.40
C LYS A 91 4.39 5.50 -3.04
N SER A 92 3.44 6.26 -2.49
CA SER A 92 3.61 6.96 -1.22
C SER A 92 3.73 6.03 -0.01
N TYR A 93 2.91 4.97 0.10
CA TYR A 93 2.94 4.06 1.25
C TYR A 93 3.84 2.82 1.07
N ARG A 94 4.25 2.46 -0.17
CA ARG A 94 5.01 1.22 -0.43
C ARG A 94 6.31 1.12 0.38
N SER A 95 7.02 2.23 0.58
CA SER A 95 8.27 2.27 1.36
C SER A 95 8.04 1.83 2.81
N ALA A 96 7.10 2.47 3.50
CA ALA A 96 6.75 2.17 4.89
C ALA A 96 6.09 0.79 5.06
N LEU A 97 5.35 0.32 4.05
CA LEU A 97 4.74 -1.00 4.07
C LEU A 97 5.78 -2.13 3.97
N MET A 98 6.78 -1.97 3.09
CA MET A 98 7.79 -2.99 2.80
C MET A 98 9.04 -2.91 3.70
N SER A 99 9.15 -1.91 4.57
CA SER A 99 10.35 -1.69 5.39
C SER A 99 10.58 -2.73 6.49
N GLY A 100 9.58 -3.52 6.87
CA GLY A 100 9.63 -4.38 8.07
C GLY A 100 10.83 -5.34 8.12
N ALA A 101 11.11 -6.09 7.05
CA ALA A 101 12.27 -6.98 7.01
C ALA A 101 13.62 -6.23 7.08
N LYS A 102 13.67 -5.00 6.56
CA LYS A 102 14.84 -4.12 6.67
C LYS A 102 15.01 -3.60 8.09
N GLU A 103 13.93 -3.20 8.75
CA GLU A 103 13.98 -2.72 10.14
C GLU A 103 14.46 -3.80 11.11
N GLU A 104 13.95 -5.04 10.99
CA GLU A 104 14.38 -6.19 11.79
C GLU A 104 15.88 -6.49 11.61
N THR A 105 16.36 -6.50 10.37
CA THR A 105 17.78 -6.74 10.07
C THR A 105 18.68 -5.62 10.60
N LEU A 106 18.29 -4.35 10.41
CA LEU A 106 19.02 -3.21 10.96
C LEU A 106 19.06 -3.22 12.49
N ALA A 107 17.95 -3.54 13.16
CA ALA A 107 17.91 -3.67 14.63
C ALA A 107 18.81 -4.81 15.13
N GLY A 108 18.84 -5.94 14.42
CA GLY A 108 19.74 -7.07 14.70
C GLY A 108 21.22 -6.69 14.64
N PHE A 109 21.61 -5.81 13.70
CA PHE A 109 22.98 -5.27 13.63
C PHE A 109 23.22 -4.19 14.69
N ALA A 110 22.26 -3.29 14.90
CA ALA A 110 22.39 -2.14 15.81
C ALA A 110 22.61 -2.53 17.28
N ILE A 111 22.14 -3.72 17.70
CA ILE A 111 22.41 -4.28 19.05
C ILE A 111 23.92 -4.44 19.33
N TRP A 112 24.75 -4.62 18.30
CA TRP A 112 26.20 -4.80 18.43
C TRP A 112 27.00 -3.49 18.32
N GLU A 113 26.33 -2.35 18.11
CA GLU A 113 27.01 -1.06 17.95
C GLU A 113 27.49 -0.51 19.32
N PRO A 114 28.76 -0.09 19.44
CA PRO A 114 29.20 0.71 20.58
C PRO A 114 28.44 2.05 20.63
N PRO A 115 28.27 2.68 21.81
CA PRO A 115 27.59 3.97 21.94
C PRO A 115 28.22 5.04 21.05
N HIS A 116 27.41 5.65 20.18
CA HIS A 116 27.88 6.64 19.20
C HIS A 116 26.91 7.82 19.07
N GLY A 117 27.39 8.94 18.53
CA GLY A 117 26.57 10.10 18.16
C GLY A 117 25.52 10.52 19.20
N ARG A 118 24.25 10.30 18.83
CA ARG A 118 23.05 10.58 19.66
C ARG A 118 22.61 9.37 20.51
N PHE A 119 23.08 8.17 20.18
CA PHE A 119 22.73 6.87 20.75
C PHE A 119 23.65 6.49 21.91
N LYS A 120 23.50 7.18 23.04
CA LYS A 120 24.50 7.19 24.13
C LYS A 120 24.39 6.05 25.17
N GLY A 121 24.13 4.80 24.74
CA GLY A 121 24.08 3.67 25.67
C GLY A 121 24.25 2.29 25.04
N PHE A 122 24.99 1.40 25.72
CA PHE A 122 25.26 0.01 25.28
C PHE A 122 24.01 -0.90 25.25
N LYS A 123 22.89 -0.44 25.83
CA LYS A 123 21.60 -1.15 25.82
C LYS A 123 20.51 -0.21 25.29
N TYR A 124 20.73 0.32 24.08
CA TYR A 124 19.76 1.20 23.43
C TYR A 124 18.55 0.38 22.92
N PRO A 125 17.31 0.90 23.00
CA PRO A 125 16.09 0.10 22.77
C PRO A 125 15.75 -0.05 21.27
N TRP A 126 16.63 -0.66 20.49
CA TRP A 126 16.44 -0.88 19.05
C TRP A 126 15.18 -1.69 18.72
N HIS A 127 14.79 -2.64 19.57
CA HIS A 127 13.54 -3.39 19.42
C HIS A 127 12.30 -2.49 19.48
N ASN A 128 12.33 -1.38 20.23
CA ASN A 128 11.20 -0.44 20.28
C ASN A 128 11.07 0.40 19.00
N TYR A 129 12.16 0.64 18.25
CA TYR A 129 12.07 1.21 16.91
C TYR A 129 11.32 0.28 15.95
N VAL A 130 11.62 -1.02 15.99
CA VAL A 130 10.91 -2.04 15.20
C VAL A 130 9.45 -2.14 15.63
N LYS A 131 9.16 -2.08 16.94
CA LYS A 131 7.77 -2.03 17.47
C LYS A 131 6.98 -0.84 16.93
N VAL A 132 7.56 0.37 16.93
CA VAL A 132 6.97 1.56 16.33
C VAL A 132 6.73 1.36 14.83
N GLY A 133 7.70 0.82 14.08
CA GLY A 133 7.56 0.50 12.67
C GLY A 133 6.46 -0.51 12.38
N ALA A 134 6.30 -1.54 13.22
CA ALA A 134 5.27 -2.56 13.10
C ALA A 134 3.86 -1.99 13.33
N ILE A 135 3.69 -1.12 14.34
CA ILE A 135 2.41 -0.45 14.63
C ILE A 135 2.08 0.59 13.54
N LEU A 136 3.08 1.31 13.02
CA LEU A 136 2.92 2.21 11.88
C LEU A 136 2.54 1.45 10.59
N ARG A 137 3.15 0.30 10.31
CA ARG A 137 2.69 -0.62 9.25
C ARG A 137 1.25 -1.08 9.46
N HIS A 138 0.86 -1.34 10.71
CA HIS A 138 -0.52 -1.71 11.02
C HIS A 138 -1.51 -0.57 10.69
N CYS A 139 -1.18 0.68 11.01
CA CYS A 139 -1.92 1.85 10.54
C CYS A 139 -1.97 1.91 8.99
N THR A 140 -0.85 1.65 8.32
CA THR A 140 -0.74 1.63 6.86
C THR A 140 -1.67 0.62 6.18
N TYR A 141 -1.95 -0.54 6.80
CA TYR A 141 -2.89 -1.51 6.22
C TYR A 141 -4.33 -0.95 6.06
N SER A 142 -4.80 -0.07 6.95
CA SER A 142 -6.10 0.60 6.75
C SER A 142 -6.06 1.62 5.60
N ILE A 143 -4.90 2.23 5.33
CA ILE A 143 -4.71 3.07 4.13
C ILE A 143 -4.69 2.21 2.85
N VAL A 144 -4.11 1.01 2.89
CA VAL A 144 -4.21 0.04 1.78
C VAL A 144 -5.67 -0.34 1.51
N ALA A 145 -6.50 -0.48 2.56
CA ALA A 145 -7.94 -0.71 2.43
C ALA A 145 -8.69 0.51 1.84
N LEU A 146 -8.39 1.73 2.29
CA LEU A 146 -8.92 2.98 1.70
C LEU A 146 -8.59 3.09 0.21
N HIS A 147 -7.36 2.76 -0.17
CA HIS A 147 -6.94 2.71 -1.56
C HIS A 147 -7.64 1.58 -2.35
N GLY A 148 -7.96 0.47 -1.69
CA GLY A 148 -8.88 -0.55 -2.23
C GLY A 148 -10.26 0.01 -2.57
N CYS A 149 -10.83 0.85 -1.70
CA CYS A 149 -12.11 1.54 -1.96
C CYS A 149 -12.03 2.55 -3.10
N LEU A 150 -10.90 3.24 -3.27
CA LEU A 150 -10.66 4.13 -4.43
C LEU A 150 -10.70 3.38 -5.77
N ARG A 151 -10.30 2.10 -5.77
CA ARG A 151 -10.22 1.23 -6.97
C ARG A 151 -11.39 0.24 -7.08
N SER A 152 -12.40 0.40 -6.22
CA SER A 152 -13.59 -0.44 -6.22
C SER A 152 -14.44 -0.20 -7.47
N ALA A 153 -15.02 -1.27 -8.01
CA ALA A 153 -16.02 -1.17 -9.09
C ALA A 153 -17.35 -0.55 -8.63
N ILE A 154 -17.58 -0.49 -7.32
CA ILE A 154 -18.73 0.16 -6.69
C ILE A 154 -18.17 1.27 -5.79
N GLN A 155 -18.45 2.52 -6.17
CA GLN A 155 -17.99 3.72 -5.49
C GLN A 155 -19.15 4.73 -5.45
N ALA A 156 -19.28 5.49 -4.36
CA ALA A 156 -20.37 6.45 -4.19
C ALA A 156 -20.40 7.51 -5.32
N PRO A 157 -21.57 8.05 -5.70
CA PRO A 157 -21.67 9.16 -6.64
C PRO A 157 -20.85 10.37 -6.14
N LEU A 158 -20.29 11.16 -7.05
CA LEU A 158 -19.38 12.24 -6.70
C LEU A 158 -20.03 13.27 -5.76
N ASP A 159 -21.27 13.66 -6.04
CA ASP A 159 -22.00 14.66 -5.25
C ASP A 159 -22.22 14.21 -3.79
N VAL A 160 -22.43 12.89 -3.60
CA VAL A 160 -22.55 12.29 -2.26
C VAL A 160 -21.21 12.27 -1.54
N ARG A 161 -20.07 12.15 -2.24
CA ARG A 161 -18.74 12.32 -1.61
C ARG A 161 -18.48 13.78 -1.25
N LEU A 162 -18.86 14.71 -2.12
CA LEU A 162 -18.65 16.14 -1.93
C LEU A 162 -19.47 16.68 -0.73
N LEU A 163 -20.62 16.08 -0.44
CA LEU A 163 -21.40 16.37 0.78
C LEU A 163 -20.60 16.18 2.08
N PHE A 164 -19.64 15.25 2.10
CA PHE A 164 -18.75 14.99 3.25
C PHE A 164 -17.30 15.39 2.94
N GLU A 165 -17.04 16.21 1.92
CA GLU A 165 -15.68 16.55 1.47
C GLU A 165 -14.87 17.11 2.64
N LYS A 166 -15.49 18.05 3.36
CA LYS A 166 -14.87 18.77 4.47
C LYS A 166 -14.52 17.82 5.61
N GLU A 167 -15.44 16.97 6.03
CA GLU A 167 -15.24 16.05 7.16
C GLU A 167 -14.20 14.97 6.83
N LEU A 168 -14.23 14.40 5.62
CA LEU A 168 -13.23 13.44 5.16
C LEU A 168 -11.84 14.09 5.04
N ARG A 169 -11.76 15.31 4.51
CA ARG A 169 -10.53 16.11 4.38
C ARG A 169 -9.97 16.51 5.75
N ASP A 170 -10.82 16.94 6.68
CA ASP A 170 -10.43 17.32 8.04
C ASP A 170 -9.77 16.14 8.78
N VAL A 171 -10.36 14.93 8.70
CA VAL A 171 -9.79 13.73 9.35
C VAL A 171 -8.45 13.34 8.72
N SER A 172 -8.32 13.42 7.39
CA SER A 172 -7.07 13.07 6.71
C SER A 172 -5.93 14.04 7.03
N VAL A 173 -6.21 15.35 7.06
CA VAL A 173 -5.22 16.40 7.34
C VAL A 173 -4.81 16.38 8.81
N GLU A 174 -5.74 16.29 9.77
CA GLU A 174 -5.37 16.19 11.18
C GLU A 174 -4.65 14.87 11.50
N GLY A 175 -5.05 13.75 10.88
CA GLY A 175 -4.34 12.47 11.01
C GLY A 175 -2.92 12.49 10.43
N ALA A 176 -2.73 13.09 9.25
CA ALA A 176 -1.42 13.27 8.63
C ALA A 176 -0.54 14.25 9.42
N LYS A 177 -1.11 15.29 10.02
CA LYS A 177 -0.44 16.22 10.94
C LYS A 177 0.04 15.51 12.21
N VAL A 178 -0.75 14.61 12.80
CA VAL A 178 -0.31 13.74 13.92
C VAL A 178 0.91 12.92 13.49
N LEU A 179 0.82 12.20 12.36
CA LEU A 179 1.90 11.36 11.85
C LEU A 179 3.19 12.15 11.58
N ARG A 180 3.12 13.30 10.89
CA ARG A 180 4.29 14.17 10.64
C ARG A 180 4.87 14.73 11.95
N THR A 181 4.02 15.06 12.92
CA THR A 181 4.45 15.54 14.23
C THR A 181 5.21 14.46 14.98
N LEU A 182 4.69 13.23 15.03
CA LEU A 182 5.38 12.08 15.65
C LEU A 182 6.69 11.74 14.93
N GLY A 183 6.69 11.70 13.59
CA GLY A 183 7.90 11.46 12.79
C GLY A 183 9.01 12.48 13.08
N LYS A 184 8.66 13.76 13.25
CA LYS A 184 9.60 14.82 13.65
C LYS A 184 10.13 14.65 15.08
N HIS A 185 9.27 14.30 16.03
CA HIS A 185 9.70 14.02 17.42
C HIS A 185 10.64 12.81 17.47
N VAL A 186 10.36 11.74 16.73
CA VAL A 186 11.28 10.61 16.56
C VAL A 186 12.60 11.07 15.95
N GLN A 187 12.58 11.77 14.81
CA GLN A 187 13.79 12.27 14.11
C GLN A 187 14.69 13.17 14.99
N ASN A 188 14.08 13.96 15.87
CA ASN A 188 14.81 14.85 16.77
C ASN A 188 15.23 14.17 18.09
N MET A 189 14.72 12.96 18.38
CA MET A 189 14.77 12.33 19.71
C MET A 189 14.18 13.22 20.81
N GLU A 190 13.03 13.82 20.52
CA GLU A 190 12.27 14.72 21.39
C GLU A 190 10.99 14.05 21.91
N LYS A 191 10.64 14.29 23.17
CA LYS A 191 9.35 13.89 23.75
C LYS A 191 8.24 14.82 23.26
N ALA A 192 7.07 14.27 23.00
CA ALA A 192 5.91 15.05 22.55
C ALA A 192 4.88 15.23 23.69
N ASP A 193 3.96 16.19 23.53
CA ASP A 193 2.70 16.22 24.28
C ASP A 193 1.67 15.32 23.59
N TYR A 194 1.69 14.05 23.98
CA TYR A 194 0.94 12.98 23.32
C TYR A 194 -0.59 13.17 23.38
N MET A 195 -1.10 13.82 24.43
CA MET A 195 -2.54 14.08 24.58
C MET A 195 -3.00 15.22 23.66
N GLY A 196 -2.30 16.36 23.67
CA GLY A 196 -2.64 17.51 22.84
C GLY A 196 -2.53 17.26 21.32
N ILE A 197 -1.72 16.28 20.92
CA ILE A 197 -1.56 15.90 19.50
C ILE A 197 -2.81 15.20 18.94
N LEU A 198 -3.44 14.30 19.70
CA LEU A 198 -4.58 13.49 19.22
C LEU A 198 -5.92 14.25 19.24
N ASP A 199 -6.02 15.30 20.03
CA ASP A 199 -7.21 16.15 20.15
C ASP A 199 -7.73 16.71 18.82
N GLY A 200 -6.83 17.04 17.88
CA GLY A 200 -7.19 17.52 16.55
C GLY A 200 -7.94 16.46 15.73
N VAL A 201 -7.37 15.26 15.64
CA VAL A 201 -7.94 14.16 14.85
C VAL A 201 -9.18 13.55 15.51
N ARG A 202 -9.22 13.42 16.84
CA ARG A 202 -10.42 12.97 17.58
C ARG A 202 -11.63 13.87 17.30
N ARG A 203 -11.46 15.20 17.42
CA ARG A 203 -12.52 16.16 17.07
C ARG A 203 -12.93 16.10 15.60
N ALA A 204 -12.02 15.75 14.69
CA ALA A 204 -12.36 15.58 13.27
C ALA A 204 -13.18 14.31 13.04
N VAL A 205 -12.83 13.20 13.69
CA VAL A 205 -13.59 11.95 13.70
C VAL A 205 -15.00 12.16 14.27
N ASP A 206 -15.13 12.89 15.37
CA ASP A 206 -16.45 13.23 15.96
C ASP A 206 -17.34 13.99 14.97
N ARG A 207 -16.77 14.97 14.23
CA ARG A 207 -17.49 15.71 13.17
C ARG A 207 -17.92 14.80 12.02
N LEU A 208 -17.03 13.92 11.56
CA LEU A 208 -17.33 12.95 10.51
C LEU A 208 -18.44 11.98 10.94
N GLN A 209 -18.34 11.42 12.14
CA GLN A 209 -19.35 10.52 12.71
C GLN A 209 -20.70 11.23 12.88
N GLN A 210 -20.71 12.48 13.36
CA GLN A 210 -21.93 13.27 13.48
C GLN A 210 -22.55 13.58 12.11
N SER A 211 -21.74 13.92 11.10
CA SER A 211 -22.22 14.15 9.73
C SER A 211 -22.81 12.88 9.12
N LEU A 212 -22.16 11.72 9.29
CA LEU A 212 -22.68 10.41 8.86
C LEU A 212 -23.98 10.04 9.56
N TYR A 213 -24.12 10.37 10.85
CA TYR A 213 -25.35 10.13 11.60
C TYR A 213 -26.51 11.02 11.12
N LEU A 214 -26.27 12.32 10.96
CA LEU A 214 -27.27 13.27 10.45
C LEU A 214 -27.73 12.91 9.03
N ASN A 215 -26.80 12.45 8.19
CA ASN A 215 -27.05 12.02 6.81
C ASN A 215 -27.30 10.50 6.67
N SER A 216 -27.61 9.80 7.76
CA SER A 216 -27.82 8.35 7.77
C SER A 216 -28.94 7.89 6.83
N TYR A 217 -29.93 8.75 6.56
CA TYR A 217 -31.00 8.52 5.57
C TYR A 217 -30.49 8.40 4.12
N LEU A 218 -29.32 8.96 3.79
CA LEU A 218 -28.66 8.78 2.49
C LEU A 218 -27.90 7.44 2.40
N LEU A 219 -27.48 6.89 3.55
CA LEU A 219 -26.73 5.64 3.65
C LEU A 219 -27.65 4.43 3.83
N VAL A 220 -28.81 4.63 4.46
CA VAL A 220 -29.83 3.61 4.77
C VAL A 220 -31.16 4.06 4.16
N ARG A 221 -31.31 3.89 2.85
CA ARG A 221 -32.58 4.19 2.17
C ARG A 221 -33.61 3.08 2.49
N GLN A 222 -34.67 3.46 3.18
CA GLN A 222 -35.78 2.59 3.55
C GLN A 222 -36.62 2.19 2.33
N GLU A 223 -37.05 0.93 2.26
CA GLU A 223 -38.02 0.42 1.28
C GLU A 223 -39.42 1.01 1.53
N VAL A 224 -39.62 2.28 1.16
CA VAL A 224 -40.96 2.88 1.10
C VAL A 224 -41.51 2.64 -0.30
N GLY A 225 -42.13 1.48 -0.50
CA GLY A 225 -42.94 1.24 -1.68
C GLY A 225 -44.22 2.08 -1.62
N PHE A 226 -44.26 3.20 -2.34
CA PHE A 226 -45.50 3.79 -2.88
C PHE A 226 -45.19 4.64 -4.12
N THR A 227 -46.23 4.94 -4.89
CA THR A 227 -46.18 5.33 -6.30
C THR A 227 -45.89 6.82 -6.55
N ASP A 228 -45.48 7.08 -7.80
CA ASP A 228 -45.60 8.33 -8.57
C ASP A 228 -44.61 9.49 -8.34
N ASN A 229 -43.74 9.62 -9.35
CA ASN A 229 -43.52 10.85 -10.12
C ASN A 229 -43.01 12.12 -9.39
N TYR A 230 -41.73 12.09 -9.01
CA TYR A 230 -40.85 13.22 -9.32
C TYR A 230 -39.44 12.71 -9.61
N VAL A 231 -39.05 12.71 -10.89
CA VAL A 231 -37.72 12.25 -11.33
C VAL A 231 -36.78 13.44 -11.35
N ASP A 232 -35.98 13.59 -10.29
CA ASP A 232 -34.77 14.40 -10.35
C ASP A 232 -33.60 13.49 -10.71
N ASN A 233 -33.04 13.69 -11.90
CA ASN A 233 -32.11 12.74 -12.52
C ASN A 233 -30.70 12.82 -11.90
N PHE A 234 -30.42 11.97 -10.92
CA PHE A 234 -29.05 11.61 -10.59
C PHE A 234 -28.44 10.75 -11.71
N ALA A 235 -27.69 11.39 -12.61
CA ALA A 235 -27.10 10.76 -13.77
C ALA A 235 -25.93 9.82 -13.39
N VAL A 236 -26.25 8.59 -13.00
CA VAL A 236 -25.26 7.51 -12.92
C VAL A 236 -24.78 7.18 -14.35
N SER A 237 -23.57 7.61 -14.68
CA SER A 237 -22.97 7.40 -16.00
C SER A 237 -22.53 5.93 -16.19
N VAL A 238 -23.48 5.05 -16.48
CA VAL A 238 -23.19 3.70 -16.99
C VAL A 238 -22.80 3.85 -18.47
N ILE A 239 -21.51 3.86 -18.76
CA ILE A 239 -21.00 3.90 -20.14
C ILE A 239 -21.35 2.58 -20.84
N PRO A 240 -22.10 2.58 -21.95
CA PRO A 240 -22.29 1.39 -22.77
C PRO A 240 -21.00 1.12 -23.56
N GLU A 241 -20.40 -0.07 -23.42
CA GLU A 241 -19.24 -0.46 -24.23
C GLU A 241 -19.64 -0.60 -25.71
N LEU A 242 -19.31 0.41 -26.53
CA LEU A 242 -19.47 0.31 -27.99
C LEU A 242 -18.43 -0.66 -28.56
N LYS A 243 -18.86 -1.90 -28.81
CA LYS A 243 -18.04 -2.96 -29.40
C LYS A 243 -17.61 -2.64 -30.83
N LYS A 244 -16.44 -2.02 -30.98
CA LYS A 244 -15.76 -1.85 -32.27
C LYS A 244 -15.06 -3.16 -32.65
N HIS A 245 -15.66 -3.95 -33.55
CA HIS A 245 -15.02 -4.65 -34.68
C HIS A 245 -16.07 -5.48 -35.44
N GLY A 246 -16.16 -5.29 -36.75
CA GLY A 246 -17.04 -6.05 -37.65
C GLY A 246 -16.33 -7.21 -38.34
N HIS A 247 -17.11 -8.24 -38.65
CA HIS A 247 -16.79 -9.31 -39.60
C HIS A 247 -18.11 -10.02 -39.96
N GLY A 248 -18.49 -10.22 -41.22
CA GLY A 248 -17.90 -9.70 -42.46
C GLY A 248 -18.73 -10.18 -43.65
N ASP A 249 -18.87 -9.37 -44.69
CA ASP A 249 -19.55 -9.79 -45.92
C ASP A 249 -18.68 -10.74 -46.73
N HIS A 250 -19.27 -11.84 -47.19
CA HIS A 250 -18.75 -12.60 -48.32
C HIS A 250 -19.68 -12.37 -49.51
N HIS A 251 -19.21 -11.70 -50.56
CA HIS A 251 -19.28 -12.22 -51.93
C HIS A 251 -18.37 -11.43 -52.92
N HIS A 252 -17.49 -12.19 -53.58
CA HIS A 252 -16.85 -11.96 -54.88
C HIS A 252 -15.82 -10.84 -55.16
N HIS A 253 -14.71 -11.33 -55.75
CA HIS A 253 -13.87 -10.76 -56.83
C HIS A 253 -12.57 -9.95 -56.54
N ARG A 254 -11.44 -10.63 -56.85
CA ARG A 254 -10.36 -10.21 -57.80
C ARG A 254 -9.03 -9.61 -57.25
N SER A 255 -7.97 -10.44 -57.33
CA SER A 255 -6.52 -10.07 -57.49
C SER A 255 -5.82 -9.33 -56.32
N SER A 256 -4.48 -9.36 -56.14
CA SER A 256 -3.39 -10.17 -56.75
C SER A 256 -2.07 -10.01 -55.97
N GLY A 257 -1.27 -11.10 -55.85
CA GLY A 257 0.14 -11.08 -55.37
C GLY A 257 0.33 -10.93 -53.84
N PHE A 258 1.49 -11.27 -53.24
CA PHE A 258 2.76 -11.77 -53.80
C PHE A 258 3.62 -12.44 -52.68
N PHE A 259 4.33 -13.54 -52.98
CA PHE A 259 5.29 -14.34 -52.15
C PHE A 259 4.77 -14.98 -50.81
N ARG A 260 4.89 -16.29 -50.54
CA ARG A 260 6.09 -17.17 -50.31
C ARG A 260 6.98 -16.67 -49.14
N THR A 261 7.44 -17.45 -48.16
CA THR A 261 7.70 -18.91 -47.96
C THR A 261 7.33 -19.33 -46.52
N GLY A 262 7.16 -20.58 -46.07
CA GLY A 262 7.45 -21.89 -46.64
C GLY A 262 8.56 -22.65 -45.88
N SER A 263 8.21 -23.47 -44.87
CA SER A 263 8.85 -24.79 -44.62
C SER A 263 8.10 -25.61 -43.55
N SER A 264 7.91 -26.89 -43.84
CA SER A 264 7.59 -27.95 -42.86
C SER A 264 8.89 -28.53 -42.30
N HIS A 265 8.84 -29.33 -41.21
CA HIS A 265 9.37 -30.71 -41.20
C HIS A 265 8.98 -31.46 -39.91
N LYS A 266 8.86 -32.79 -40.02
CA LYS A 266 8.43 -33.74 -38.95
C LYS A 266 9.60 -34.62 -38.46
N MET A 267 9.42 -35.19 -37.25
CA MET A 267 9.80 -36.54 -36.74
C MET A 267 10.25 -36.41 -35.26
N GLY A 268 10.07 -37.40 -34.37
CA GLY A 268 9.49 -38.75 -34.49
C GLY A 268 10.07 -39.67 -33.38
N PHE A 269 9.40 -40.81 -33.11
CA PHE A 269 9.76 -41.87 -32.13
C PHE A 269 9.56 -41.57 -30.60
N ALA A 270 9.31 -42.55 -29.72
CA ALA A 270 8.25 -43.59 -29.64
C ALA A 270 8.41 -44.45 -28.35
N LYS A 271 7.34 -45.16 -27.91
CA LYS A 271 7.32 -46.31 -26.94
C LYS A 271 7.47 -45.92 -25.44
N SER A 272 6.81 -46.51 -24.42
CA SER A 272 5.65 -47.41 -24.18
C SER A 272 5.40 -47.40 -22.64
N ARG A 273 4.19 -47.36 -22.04
CA ARG A 273 3.16 -48.42 -21.88
C ARG A 273 3.72 -49.74 -21.31
N ASP A 274 3.16 -50.41 -20.30
CA ASP A 274 1.90 -50.27 -19.51
C ASP A 274 2.22 -50.34 -17.98
N ASP A 275 1.34 -50.16 -16.99
CA ASP A 275 0.11 -50.87 -16.55
C ASP A 275 -0.50 -50.06 -15.35
N LEU A 276 -1.72 -50.21 -14.81
CA LEU A 276 -2.98 -50.93 -15.12
C LEU A 276 -4.15 -50.25 -14.34
N ASN A 277 -5.36 -50.25 -14.93
CA ASN A 277 -6.75 -50.21 -14.40
C ASN A 277 -7.19 -49.23 -13.26
N GLU A 278 -8.25 -48.42 -13.39
CA GLU A 278 -9.67 -48.69 -13.76
C GLU A 278 -10.43 -49.43 -12.62
N ALA A 279 -11.51 -48.92 -12.00
CA ALA A 279 -12.30 -47.69 -12.22
C ALA A 279 -12.99 -47.21 -10.92
N ASP A 280 -13.48 -45.97 -10.88
CA ASP A 280 -14.89 -45.75 -10.52
C ASP A 280 -15.46 -44.48 -11.18
N ARG A 281 -16.74 -44.56 -11.59
CA ARG A 281 -17.55 -43.45 -12.08
C ARG A 281 -18.43 -42.97 -10.94
N ASN A 282 -18.25 -41.74 -10.46
CA ASN A 282 -19.34 -40.81 -10.11
C ASN A 282 -18.76 -39.53 -9.48
N GLY A 283 -19.27 -38.34 -9.88
CA GLY A 283 -19.14 -37.16 -9.02
C GLY A 283 -18.55 -35.86 -9.56
N ILE A 284 -18.70 -35.52 -10.85
CA ILE A 284 -18.65 -34.11 -11.27
C ILE A 284 -20.01 -33.70 -11.84
N LYS A 285 -20.98 -33.55 -10.95
CA LYS A 285 -22.28 -32.96 -11.28
C LYS A 285 -22.09 -31.44 -11.44
N LYS A 286 -22.08 -31.00 -12.70
CA LYS A 286 -22.70 -29.73 -13.14
C LYS A 286 -22.21 -28.46 -12.42
N LEU A 287 -20.95 -28.10 -12.64
CA LEU A 287 -20.47 -26.74 -12.35
C LEU A 287 -21.22 -25.73 -13.25
N HIS A 288 -21.79 -24.73 -12.58
CA HIS A 288 -22.74 -23.74 -13.09
C HIS A 288 -22.36 -23.10 -14.43
N SER A 289 -23.12 -23.39 -15.48
CA SER A 289 -23.23 -22.51 -16.64
C SER A 289 -24.14 -21.32 -16.30
N TRP A 290 -23.63 -20.10 -16.45
CA TRP A 290 -24.43 -18.88 -16.46
C TRP A 290 -25.38 -18.94 -17.67
N PRO A 291 -26.65 -18.50 -17.58
CA PRO A 291 -27.59 -18.70 -18.68
C PRO A 291 -27.37 -17.64 -19.77
N SER A 292 -26.83 -18.07 -20.90
CA SER A 292 -26.92 -17.32 -22.16
C SER A 292 -28.41 -17.20 -22.54
N ARG A 293 -28.97 -15.99 -22.52
CA ARG A 293 -30.29 -15.72 -23.10
C ARG A 293 -30.14 -15.31 -24.57
N PRO A 294 -31.10 -15.66 -25.45
CA PRO A 294 -31.16 -15.12 -26.80
C PRO A 294 -31.35 -13.60 -26.76
N ILE A 295 -30.79 -12.91 -27.76
CA ILE A 295 -31.10 -11.50 -28.04
C ILE A 295 -32.21 -11.51 -29.08
N ASP A 296 -33.45 -11.39 -28.63
CA ASP A 296 -34.61 -11.04 -29.45
C ASP A 296 -35.35 -9.89 -28.75
N ASP A 297 -35.79 -8.91 -29.53
CA ASP A 297 -36.34 -7.59 -29.15
C ASP A 297 -37.01 -7.51 -27.75
N LEU A 298 -36.21 -7.17 -26.74
CA LEU A 298 -36.72 -6.85 -25.41
C LEU A 298 -36.75 -5.33 -25.21
N ASP A 299 -37.96 -4.79 -25.04
CA ASP A 299 -38.24 -3.38 -24.80
C ASP A 299 -37.49 -2.88 -23.54
N PHE A 300 -36.39 -2.17 -23.76
CA PHE A 300 -35.38 -1.84 -22.75
C PHE A 300 -35.90 -0.93 -21.62
N THR A 301 -37.11 -0.39 -21.77
CA THR A 301 -37.72 0.59 -20.85
C THR A 301 -38.66 -0.01 -19.79
N LYS A 302 -38.77 -1.33 -19.64
CA LYS A 302 -39.78 -1.92 -18.72
C LYS A 302 -39.39 -3.14 -17.87
N ASP A 303 -38.09 -3.41 -17.72
CA ASP A 303 -37.61 -4.52 -16.87
C ASP A 303 -37.57 -4.12 -15.38
N SER A 304 -38.52 -4.61 -14.59
CA SER A 304 -38.52 -4.48 -13.12
C SER A 304 -37.25 -5.04 -12.45
N ILE A 305 -36.58 -5.98 -13.13
CA ILE A 305 -35.29 -6.56 -12.74
C ILE A 305 -34.13 -5.57 -12.98
N PHE A 306 -34.18 -4.77 -14.05
CA PHE A 306 -33.19 -3.72 -14.30
C PHE A 306 -33.31 -2.63 -13.24
N GLU A 307 -34.53 -2.15 -13.00
CA GLU A 307 -34.89 -1.27 -11.90
C GLU A 307 -34.39 -1.77 -10.53
N GLN A 308 -34.59 -3.05 -10.22
CA GLN A 308 -34.08 -3.63 -8.97
C GLN A 308 -32.56 -3.72 -8.91
N ARG A 309 -31.87 -3.94 -10.05
CA ARG A 309 -30.39 -3.91 -10.11
C ARG A 309 -29.83 -2.50 -9.95
N VAL A 310 -30.47 -1.49 -10.54
CA VAL A 310 -30.11 -0.06 -10.35
C VAL A 310 -30.25 0.29 -8.87
N ARG A 311 -31.37 -0.05 -8.21
CA ARG A 311 -31.56 0.17 -6.77
C ARG A 311 -30.51 -0.53 -5.89
N VAL A 312 -30.11 -1.76 -6.22
CA VAL A 312 -29.05 -2.49 -5.49
C VAL A 312 -27.66 -1.87 -5.73
N LEU A 313 -27.40 -1.32 -6.92
CA LEU A 313 -26.15 -0.61 -7.20
C LEU A 313 -26.10 0.75 -6.48
N GLU A 314 -27.22 1.48 -6.44
CA GLU A 314 -27.37 2.75 -5.71
C GLU A 314 -27.10 2.55 -4.21
N SER A 315 -27.75 1.57 -3.57
CA SER A 315 -27.55 1.29 -2.13
C SER A 315 -26.13 0.77 -1.83
N ALA A 316 -25.56 -0.07 -2.70
CA ALA A 316 -24.16 -0.50 -2.56
C ALA A 316 -23.17 0.68 -2.76
N SER A 317 -23.50 1.66 -3.61
CA SER A 317 -22.69 2.86 -3.80
C SER A 317 -22.71 3.76 -2.56
N ALA A 318 -23.87 3.96 -1.92
CA ALA A 318 -23.97 4.70 -0.66
C ALA A 318 -23.22 3.99 0.48
N LEU A 319 -23.37 2.66 0.60
CA LEU A 319 -22.62 1.85 1.56
C LEU A 319 -21.10 1.94 1.35
N SER A 320 -20.62 2.11 0.11
CA SER A 320 -19.19 2.27 -0.18
C SER A 320 -18.57 3.55 0.44
N LEU A 321 -19.36 4.63 0.59
CA LEU A 321 -18.95 5.83 1.31
C LEU A 321 -18.87 5.56 2.81
N GLY A 322 -19.87 4.86 3.37
CA GLY A 322 -19.85 4.43 4.78
C GLY A 322 -18.62 3.57 5.09
N THR A 323 -18.26 2.64 4.20
CA THR A 323 -17.03 1.84 4.30
C THR A 323 -15.77 2.69 4.25
N PHE A 324 -15.68 3.63 3.29
CA PHE A 324 -14.53 4.53 3.16
C PHE A 324 -14.35 5.40 4.42
N ALA A 325 -15.42 6.02 4.89
CA ALA A 325 -15.40 6.85 6.09
C ALA A 325 -15.06 6.02 7.35
N THR A 326 -15.56 4.79 7.46
CA THR A 326 -15.24 3.88 8.59
C THR A 326 -13.76 3.49 8.59
N LEU A 327 -13.19 3.17 7.42
CA LEU A 327 -11.75 2.89 7.30
C LEU A 327 -10.90 4.13 7.61
N LEU A 328 -11.37 5.34 7.28
CA LEU A 328 -10.68 6.59 7.59
C LEU A 328 -10.71 6.90 9.10
N MET A 329 -11.85 6.67 9.75
CA MET A 329 -11.95 6.72 11.22
C MET A 329 -11.08 5.63 11.87
N GLU A 330 -10.97 4.44 11.28
CA GLU A 330 -10.06 3.40 11.76
C GLU A 330 -8.58 3.80 11.66
N VAL A 331 -8.15 4.44 10.56
CA VAL A 331 -6.80 5.03 10.46
C VAL A 331 -6.54 5.99 11.62
N ALA A 332 -7.50 6.89 11.90
CA ALA A 332 -7.40 7.85 12.99
C ALA A 332 -7.32 7.19 14.37
N LEU A 333 -8.18 6.21 14.67
CA LEU A 333 -8.15 5.44 15.93
C LEU A 333 -6.87 4.61 16.08
N ARG A 334 -6.26 4.17 14.98
CA ARG A 334 -4.96 3.48 15.01
C ARG A 334 -3.81 4.43 15.41
N LEU A 335 -3.98 5.75 15.34
CA LEU A 335 -2.96 6.71 15.77
C LEU A 335 -2.75 6.70 17.29
N ASP A 336 -3.75 6.36 18.10
CA ASP A 336 -3.59 6.21 19.56
C ASP A 336 -2.47 5.20 19.89
N TYR A 337 -2.46 4.04 19.23
CA TYR A 337 -1.41 3.02 19.40
C TYR A 337 -0.04 3.47 18.86
N VAL A 338 -0.02 4.26 17.77
CA VAL A 338 1.22 4.82 17.21
C VAL A 338 1.83 5.83 18.19
N VAL A 339 0.99 6.65 18.83
CA VAL A 339 1.37 7.61 19.88
C VAL A 339 1.94 6.90 21.09
N GLU A 340 1.24 5.89 21.63
CA GLU A 340 1.68 5.07 22.77
C GLU A 340 3.05 4.41 22.49
N ALA A 341 3.25 3.85 21.31
CA ALA A 341 4.52 3.22 20.92
C ALA A 341 5.69 4.22 20.81
N VAL A 342 5.43 5.44 20.33
CA VAL A 342 6.43 6.52 20.26
C VAL A 342 6.74 7.06 21.66
N GLU A 343 5.76 7.13 22.55
CA GLU A 343 5.97 7.48 23.96
C GLU A 343 6.82 6.44 24.70
N GLU A 344 6.49 5.16 24.58
CA GLU A 344 7.29 4.06 25.15
C GLU A 344 8.73 4.09 24.63
N LEU A 345 8.91 4.24 23.32
CA LEU A 345 10.22 4.39 22.70
C LEU A 345 10.96 5.60 23.28
N GLY A 346 10.33 6.78 23.32
CA GLY A 346 10.95 8.01 23.83
C GLY A 346 11.32 7.94 25.31
N ASN A 347 10.56 7.20 26.11
CA ASN A 347 10.87 6.96 27.52
C ASN A 347 12.06 6.00 27.69
N LEU A 348 12.11 4.88 26.96
CA LEU A 348 13.23 3.93 27.01
C LEU A 348 14.52 4.48 26.40
N ALA A 349 14.40 5.26 25.32
CA ALA A 349 15.52 5.86 24.61
C ALA A 349 16.04 7.16 25.26
N ASN A 350 15.41 7.63 26.34
CA ASN A 350 15.71 8.89 27.01
C ASN A 350 15.67 10.11 26.07
N PHE A 351 14.60 10.21 25.28
CA PHE A 351 14.34 11.39 24.45
C PHE A 351 14.25 12.64 25.33
N LYS A 352 14.71 13.77 24.79
CA LYS A 352 14.77 15.04 25.51
C LYS A 352 13.45 15.78 25.41
N HIS A 353 13.15 16.67 26.37
CA HIS A 353 12.08 17.63 26.14
C HIS A 353 12.51 18.65 25.07
N PRO A 354 11.60 19.06 24.16
CA PRO A 354 11.92 20.06 23.15
C PRO A 354 12.32 21.36 23.84
N GLN A 355 13.47 21.91 23.48
CA GLN A 355 13.89 23.17 24.07
C GLN A 355 13.04 24.31 23.50
N PRO A 356 12.59 25.29 24.32
CA PRO A 356 11.97 26.49 23.81
C PRO A 356 12.94 27.15 22.83
N GLN A 357 12.50 27.43 21.61
CA GLN A 357 13.30 28.23 20.68
C GLN A 357 13.53 29.59 21.32
N ALA A 358 14.78 29.86 21.70
CA ALA A 358 15.18 31.15 22.23
C ALA A 358 15.06 32.20 21.12
N VAL A 359 13.90 32.84 21.04
CA VAL A 359 13.64 33.94 20.10
C VAL A 359 14.71 34.98 20.34
N SER A 360 15.57 35.15 19.33
CA SER A 360 16.75 36.00 19.41
C SER A 360 16.33 37.47 19.25
N LEU A 361 15.60 38.00 20.24
CA LEU A 361 15.25 39.41 20.36
C LEU A 361 16.48 40.21 20.79
N LEU A 362 17.44 40.37 19.88
CA LEU A 362 18.55 41.30 20.05
C LEU A 362 18.78 42.13 18.78
N ASN A 363 18.75 43.44 19.00
CA ASN A 363 19.37 44.51 18.21
C ASN A 363 18.64 44.98 16.95
N GLY A 364 17.59 45.78 17.19
CA GLY A 364 17.02 46.74 16.26
C GLY A 364 16.88 48.13 16.89
N SER A 365 17.97 48.68 17.44
CA SER A 365 17.98 49.99 18.10
C SER A 365 19.29 50.76 17.84
N VAL A 366 19.35 51.46 16.71
CA VAL A 366 20.09 52.70 16.46
C VAL A 366 19.20 53.59 15.60
#